data_AF-J5ULQ3-F1
#
_entry.id   AF-J5ULQ3-F1
#
_cell.length_a   1.000
_cell.length_b   1.000
_cell.length_c   1.000
_cell.angle_alpha   90.00
_cell.angle_beta   90.00
_cell.angle_gamma   90.00
#
_symmetry.space_group_name_H-M   'P 1'
#
loop_
_entity.id
_entity.type
_entity.pdbx_description
1 polymer ?
#
loop_
_entity_poly.entity_id
_entity_poly.type
_entity_poly.pdbx_seq_one_letter_code
_entity_poly.pdbx_strand_id
1 'polypeptide(L)' 'MYILGVDKAVDEYEGELIAVIKRDDDAEEKWVVAPIGIKFTVEEIEEAVRFQEKYFKSHIEML' A
#
# COMPACT_ATOMS: atom_id res chain seq x y z
N MET A 1 5.81 2.56 -3.32
CA MET A 1 5.00 1.35 -3.56
C MET A 1 5.14 0.44 -2.37
N TYR A 2 4.04 -0.16 -1.94
CA TYR A 2 3.96 -1.16 -0.89
C TYR A 2 3.50 -2.48 -1.50
N ILE A 3 4.17 -3.57 -1.15
CA ILE A 3 3.75 -4.93 -1.50
C ILE A 3 3.29 -5.58 -0.18
N LEU A 4 2.00 -5.89 -0.08
CA LEU A 4 1.42 -6.51 1.11
C LEU A 4 1.25 -8.02 0.91
N GLY A 5 1.29 -8.79 1.99
CA GLY A 5 1.11 -10.25 1.93
C GLY A 5 2.32 -11.04 1.41
N VAL A 6 3.48 -10.40 1.26
CA VAL A 6 4.75 -11.03 0.86
C VAL A 6 5.77 -10.84 1.98
N ASP A 7 6.26 -11.94 2.54
CA ASP A 7 7.15 -11.97 3.72
C ASP A 7 8.64 -12.09 3.38
N LYS A 8 8.96 -12.24 2.09
CA LYS A 8 10.33 -12.38 1.58
C LYS A 8 10.68 -11.23 0.65
N ALA A 9 11.96 -10.87 0.64
CA ALA A 9 12.47 -9.95 -0.38
C ALA A 9 12.29 -10.57 -1.77
N VAL A 10 11.90 -9.74 -2.72
CA VAL A 10 11.66 -10.10 -4.12
C VAL A 10 12.39 -9.12 -5.03
N ASP A 11 12.96 -9.62 -6.11
CA ASP A 11 13.58 -8.80 -7.15
C ASP A 11 12.52 -8.27 -8.14
N GLU A 12 11.53 -9.10 -8.45
CA GLU A 12 10.39 -8.80 -9.32
C GLU A 12 9.10 -9.32 -8.68
N TYR A 13 7.98 -8.61 -8.88
CA TYR A 13 6.69 -8.97 -8.31
C TYR A 13 5.53 -8.61 -9.24
N GLU A 14 4.67 -9.58 -9.52
CA GLU A 14 3.39 -9.40 -10.22
C GLU A 14 2.25 -9.56 -9.21
N GLY A 15 1.34 -8.60 -9.17
CA GLY A 15 0.22 -8.59 -8.24
C GLY A 15 -0.87 -7.62 -8.66
N GLU A 16 -1.93 -7.57 -7.87
CA GLU A 16 -3.08 -6.71 -8.09
C GLU A 16 -2.87 -5.38 -7.37
N LEU A 17 -3.05 -4.26 -8.08
CA LEU A 17 -3.08 -2.94 -7.48
C LEU A 17 -4.43 -2.78 -6.76
N ILE A 18 -4.41 -2.73 -5.43
CA ILE A 18 -5.63 -2.75 -4.60
C ILE A 18 -5.98 -1.38 -4.00
N ALA A 19 -5.00 -0.47 -3.90
CA ALA A 19 -5.21 0.87 -3.38
C ALA A 19 -4.11 1.84 -3.83
N VAL A 20 -4.42 3.13 -3.74
CA VAL A 20 -3.48 4.24 -3.90
C VAL A 20 -3.48 5.07 -2.62
N ILE A 21 -2.29 5.30 -2.06
CA ILE A 21 -2.09 6.21 -0.94
C ILE A 21 -1.65 7.55 -1.54
N LYS A 22 -2.42 8.60 -1.30
CA LYS A 22 -2.05 9.97 -1.68
C LYS A 22 -1.52 10.68 -0.46
N ARG A 23 -0.36 11.33 -0.62
CA ARG A 23 0.18 12.23 0.41
C ARG A 23 -0.23 13.65 0.04
N ASP A 24 -0.89 14.33 0.97
CA ASP A 24 -1.34 15.71 0.77
C ASP A 24 -0.18 16.70 0.94
N ASP A 25 0.80 16.34 1.76
CA ASP A 25 1.96 17.14 2.12
C ASP A 25 3.23 16.80 1.33
N ASP A 26 3.14 15.80 0.45
CA ASP A 26 4.20 15.33 -0.44
C ASP A 26 3.57 15.05 -1.81
N ALA A 27 4.10 15.63 -2.89
CA ALA A 27 3.51 15.54 -4.23
C ALA A 27 3.76 14.16 -4.89
N GLU A 28 3.51 13.08 -4.14
CA GLU A 28 3.78 11.71 -4.51
C GLU A 28 2.60 10.80 -4.12
N GLU A 29 2.32 9.83 -4.99
CA GLU A 29 1.38 8.74 -4.72
C GLU A 29 2.14 7.44 -4.48
N LYS A 30 1.65 6.60 -3.55
CA LYS A 30 2.19 5.26 -3.31
C LYS A 30 1.14 4.21 -3.67
N TRP A 31 1.51 3.35 -4.61
CA TRP A 31 0.72 2.17 -4.96
C TRP A 31 0.79 1.09 -3.89
N VAL A 32 -0.33 0.43 -3.62
CA VAL A 32 -0.44 -0.75 -2.74
C VAL A 32 -0.80 -1.95 -3.60
N VAL A 33 0.10 -2.93 -3.65
CA VAL A 33 -0.03 -4.14 -4.47
C VAL A 33 -0.13 -5.36 -3.56
N ALA A 34 -1.01 -6.30 -3.90
CA ALA A 34 -1.25 -7.54 -3.15
C ALA A 34 -1.25 -8.77 -4.08
N PRO A 35 -1.15 -10.00 -3.55
CA PRO A 35 -1.33 -11.21 -4.34
C PRO A 35 -2.73 -11.25 -4.96
N ILE A 36 -2.82 -11.73 -6.19
CA ILE A 36 -4.08 -11.80 -6.95
C ILE A 36 -5.13 -12.59 -6.17
N GLY A 37 -6.32 -12.01 -5.99
CA GLY A 37 -7.45 -12.63 -5.31
C GLY A 37 -7.41 -12.56 -3.78
N ILE A 38 -6.36 -11.97 -3.20
CA ILE A 38 -6.31 -11.64 -1.77
C ILE A 38 -6.84 -10.22 -1.57
N LYS A 39 -7.79 -10.09 -0.65
CA LYS A 39 -8.40 -8.80 -0.31
C LYS A 39 -7.84 -8.30 1.02
N PHE A 40 -7.64 -6.99 1.09
CA PHE A 40 -7.33 -6.27 2.32
C PHE A 40 -8.43 -5.24 2.58
N THR A 41 -8.77 -5.03 3.85
CA THR A 41 -9.57 -3.87 4.25
C THR A 41 -8.70 -2.61 4.30
N VAL A 42 -9.34 -1.44 4.35
CA VAL A 42 -8.60 -0.17 4.51
C VAL A 42 -7.78 -0.19 5.79
N GLU A 43 -8.35 -0.68 6.89
CA GLU A 43 -7.69 -0.74 8.20
C GLU A 43 -6.46 -1.66 8.19
N GLU A 44 -6.53 -2.79 7.49
CA GLU A 44 -5.39 -3.70 7.32
C GLU A 44 -4.26 -3.05 6.51
N ILE A 45 -4.60 -2.28 5.47
CA ILE A 45 -3.62 -1.52 4.69
C ILE A 45 -3.01 -0.42 5.56
N GLU A 46 -3.84 0.37 6.26
CA GLU A 46 -3.40 1.44 7.17
C GLU A 46 -2.42 0.92 8.21
N GLU A 47 -2.73 -0.20 8.86
CA GLU A 47 -1.83 -0.81 9.84
C GLU A 47 -0.51 -1.28 9.22
N ALA A 48 -0.57 -1.91 8.05
CA ALA A 48 0.62 -2.41 7.36
C ALA A 48 1.58 -1.28 6.95
N VAL A 49 1.05 -0.13 6.52
CA VAL A 49 1.86 1.01 6.04
C VAL A 49 2.12 2.06 7.14
N ARG A 50 1.48 1.93 8.32
CA ARG A 50 1.52 2.88 9.44
C ARG A 50 2.93 3.33 9.81
N PHE A 51 3.90 2.43 9.78
CA PHE A 51 5.27 2.75 10.19
C PHE A 51 5.90 3.85 9.32
N GLN A 52 5.63 3.83 8.01
CA GLN A 52 6.14 4.83 7.07
C GLN A 52 5.18 6.01 6.93
N GLU A 53 3.88 5.74 6.78
CA GLU A 53 2.89 6.80 6.53
C GLU A 53 2.61 7.69 7.75
N LYS A 54 2.99 7.30 8.98
CA LYS A 54 2.89 8.18 10.16
C LYS A 54 3.70 9.50 10.05
N TYR A 55 4.61 9.59 9.08
CA TYR A 55 5.42 10.78 8.82
C TYR A 55 4.83 11.69 7.73
N PHE A 56 3.72 11.27 7.11
CA PHE A 56 3.06 11.99 6.03
C PHE A 56 1.59 12.24 6.40
N LYS A 57 1.01 13.28 5.82
CA LYS A 57 -0.43 13.46 5.83
C LYS A 57 -1.00 12.75 4.62
N SER A 58 -1.44 11.52 4.80
CA SER A 58 -1.91 10.67 3.70
C SER A 58 -3.32 10.15 3.90
N HIS A 59 -4.00 9.82 2.79
CA HIS A 59 -5.25 9.05 2.78
C HIS A 59 -5.18 7.92 1.76
N ILE A 60 -5.99 6.88 2.00
CA ILE A 60 -6.05 5.68 1.17
C ILE A 60 -7.30 5.72 0.29
N GLU A 61 -7.12 5.48 -1.01
CA GLU A 61 -8.19 5.27 -1.98
C GLU A 61 -8.15 3.82 -2.47
N MET A 62 -9.21 3.05 -2.21
CA MET A 62 -9.34 1.66 -2.69
C MET A 62 -9.70 1.63 -4.18
N LEU A 63 -9.31 0.56 -4.88
CA LEU A 63 -9.60 0.33 -6.31
C LEU A 63 -10.64 -0.78 -6.55
#